data_AF-A0A7H0IDR4-F1
#
_entry.id   AF-A0A7H0IDR4-F1
#
_cell.length_a   1.000
_cell.length_b   1.000
_cell.length_c   1.000
_cell.angle_alpha   90.00
_cell.angle_beta   90.00
_cell.angle_gamma   90.00
#
_symmetry.space_group_name_H-M   'P 1'
#
loop_
_entity.id
_entity.type
_entity.pdbx_description
1 polymer ?
#
loop_
_entity_poly.entity_id
_entity_poly.type
_entity_poly.pdbx_seq_one_letter_code
_entity_poly.pdbx_strand_id
1 'polypeptide(L)'
;MGLDLSSAWDDESWSAEEESDSVRLMGILPDISRITLELFRHTVGLFPEERVAARAARVTDLVLKEYGSDGLRLLSVNLATLATVHIEHNAVLTRRPLHSLLDELAQTQQEIPEFRRDTDD
;
A
#
# COMPACT_ATOMS: atom_id res chain seq x y z
N MET A 1 21.21 -0.65 -3.66
CA MET A 1 21.15 0.81 -3.41
C MET A 1 19.83 1.06 -2.68
N GLY A 2 19.88 1.44 -1.40
CA GLY A 2 18.66 1.69 -0.61
C GLY A 2 18.09 3.06 -0.97
N LEU A 3 16.79 3.13 -1.18
CA LEU A 3 16.09 4.41 -1.27
C LEU A 3 16.12 5.06 0.12
N ASP A 4 16.65 6.27 0.20
CA ASP A 4 16.57 7.08 1.42
C ASP A 4 15.18 7.70 1.50
N LEU A 5 14.42 7.33 2.54
CA LEU A 5 13.06 7.82 2.78
C LEU A 5 13.04 8.99 3.76
N SER A 6 14.19 9.44 4.29
CA SER A 6 14.25 10.48 5.32
C SER A 6 13.48 11.75 4.94
N SER A 7 13.61 12.18 3.69
CA SER A 7 12.93 13.37 3.16
C SER A 7 11.41 13.24 3.01
N ALA A 8 10.85 12.02 3.06
CA ALA A 8 9.40 11.80 2.97
C ALA A 8 8.68 12.04 4.31
N TRP A 9 9.44 12.19 5.40
CA TRP A 9 8.93 12.37 6.77
C TRP A 9 9.11 13.79 7.31
N ASP A 10 9.76 14.67 6.54
CA ASP A 10 9.94 16.07 6.92
C ASP A 10 8.63 16.85 6.70
N ASP A 11 8.20 17.60 7.71
CA ASP A 11 6.88 18.23 7.77
C ASP A 11 6.78 19.50 6.91
N GLU A 12 5.74 19.51 6.06
CA GLU A 12 4.92 20.64 5.61
C GLU A 12 5.57 21.83 4.88
N SER A 13 5.78 21.67 3.58
CA SER A 13 5.26 22.66 2.63
C SER A 13 4.86 21.97 1.32
N TRP A 14 3.57 21.99 1.00
CA TRP A 14 3.11 21.63 -0.34
C TRP A 14 3.67 22.67 -1.30
N SER A 15 4.50 22.22 -2.24
CA SER A 15 4.93 23.01 -3.37
C SER A 15 3.75 23.32 -4.29
N ALA A 16 3.83 24.42 -5.06
CA ALA A 16 2.80 24.76 -6.05
C ALA A 16 2.65 23.71 -7.16
N GLU A 17 3.69 22.90 -7.41
CA GLU A 17 3.65 21.75 -8.32
C GLU A 17 2.79 20.61 -7.74
N GLU A 18 2.87 20.35 -6.43
CA GLU A 18 2.02 19.37 -5.75
C GLU A 18 0.53 19.77 -5.72
N GLU A 19 0.24 21.07 -5.70
CA GLU A 19 -1.14 21.59 -5.78
C GLU A 19 -1.75 21.42 -7.19
N SER A 20 -0.98 21.64 -8.26
CA SER A 20 -1.42 21.39 -9.64
C SER A 20 -1.61 19.88 -9.92
N ASP A 21 -0.69 19.05 -9.43
CA ASP A 21 -0.82 17.59 -9.50
C ASP A 21 -2.07 17.09 -8.76
N SER A 22 -2.45 17.77 -7.67
CA SER A 22 -3.63 17.41 -6.87
C SER A 22 -4.94 17.49 -7.66
N VAL A 23 -5.13 18.46 -8.57
CA VAL A 23 -6.38 18.57 -9.35
C VAL A 23 -6.56 17.39 -10.29
N ARG A 24 -5.48 16.95 -10.96
CA ARG A 24 -5.53 15.79 -11.86
C ARG A 24 -5.74 14.49 -11.09
N LEU A 25 -5.09 14.35 -9.93
CA LEU A 25 -5.25 13.20 -9.04
C LEU A 25 -6.67 13.11 -8.47
N MET A 26 -7.29 14.23 -8.12
CA MET A 26 -8.67 14.28 -7.63
C MET A 26 -9.69 13.74 -8.65
N GLY A 27 -9.41 13.88 -9.95
CA GLY A 27 -10.28 13.35 -11.00
C GLY A 27 -10.34 11.82 -11.06
N ILE A 28 -9.23 11.15 -10.73
CA ILE A 28 -9.13 9.68 -10.79
C ILE A 28 -9.28 9.00 -9.41
N LEU A 29 -9.20 9.76 -8.31
CA LEU A 29 -9.29 9.25 -6.95
C LEU A 29 -10.53 8.37 -6.69
N PRO A 30 -11.77 8.74 -7.08
CA PRO A 30 -12.94 7.90 -6.81
C PRO A 30 -12.85 6.50 -7.43
N ASP A 31 -12.28 6.39 -8.64
CA ASP A 31 -12.08 5.11 -9.31
C ASP A 31 -11.02 4.27 -8.61
N ILE A 32 -9.89 4.87 -8.24
CA ILE A 32 -8.83 4.18 -7.53
C ILE A 32 -9.31 3.70 -6.15
N SER A 33 -10.08 4.50 -5.42
CA SER A 33 -10.68 4.08 -4.15
C SER A 33 -11.60 2.87 -4.33
N ARG A 34 -12.43 2.85 -5.38
CA ARG A 34 -13.28 1.70 -5.72
C ARG A 34 -12.45 0.46 -6.07
N ILE A 35 -11.41 0.61 -6.89
CA ILE A 35 -10.49 -0.48 -7.25
C ILE A 35 -9.80 -1.05 -6.00
N THR A 36 -9.39 -0.19 -5.07
CA THR A 36 -8.76 -0.60 -3.81
C THR A 36 -9.71 -1.46 -2.96
N LEU A 37 -10.97 -1.07 -2.85
CA LEU A 37 -11.99 -1.85 -2.13
C LEU A 37 -12.28 -3.19 -2.82
N GLU A 38 -12.36 -3.23 -4.15
CA GLU A 38 -12.53 -4.47 -4.92
C GLU A 38 -11.34 -5.40 -4.75
N LEU A 39 -10.11 -4.88 -4.71
CA LEU A 39 -8.92 -5.66 -4.40
C LEU A 39 -9.08 -6.34 -3.04
N PHE A 40 -9.43 -5.60 -1.98
CA PHE A 40 -9.62 -6.18 -0.65
C PHE A 40 -10.75 -7.22 -0.61
N ARG A 41 -11.89 -6.96 -1.26
CA ARG A 41 -13.00 -7.94 -1.35
C ARG A 41 -12.56 -9.28 -1.94
N HIS A 42 -11.53 -9.27 -2.78
CA HIS A 42 -11.03 -10.47 -3.44
C HIS A 42 -9.73 -11.05 -2.84
N THR A 43 -9.11 -10.38 -1.88
CA THR A 43 -7.88 -10.84 -1.23
C THR A 43 -8.04 -11.14 0.26
N VAL A 44 -9.00 -10.52 0.94
CA VAL A 44 -9.27 -10.83 2.35
C VAL A 44 -9.73 -12.28 2.48
N GLY A 45 -9.11 -13.01 3.42
CA GLY A 45 -9.36 -14.44 3.62
C GLY A 45 -8.72 -15.35 2.57
N LEU A 46 -7.94 -14.78 1.64
CA LEU A 46 -7.19 -15.55 0.67
C LEU A 46 -5.87 -16.01 1.29
N PHE A 47 -5.71 -17.33 1.39
CA PHE A 47 -4.46 -17.97 1.77
C PHE A 47 -4.03 -18.97 0.68
N PRO A 48 -2.72 -19.21 0.50
CA PRO A 48 -1.61 -18.53 1.18
C PRO A 48 -1.32 -17.12 0.63
N GLU A 49 -0.45 -16.37 1.30
CA GLU A 49 -0.12 -14.95 1.10
C GLU A 49 0.36 -14.63 -0.32
N GLU A 50 1.02 -15.58 -1.01
CA GLU A 50 1.48 -15.40 -2.39
C GLU A 50 0.30 -15.23 -3.35
N ARG A 51 -0.87 -15.79 -3.03
CA ARG A 51 -2.08 -15.55 -3.83
C ARG A 51 -2.59 -14.13 -3.68
N VAL A 52 -2.42 -13.52 -2.51
CA VAL A 52 -2.71 -12.10 -2.28
C VAL A 52 -1.75 -11.26 -3.12
N ALA A 53 -0.45 -11.55 -3.05
CA ALA A 53 0.58 -10.85 -3.82
C ALA A 53 0.32 -10.94 -5.34
N ALA A 54 0.07 -12.14 -5.86
CA ALA A 54 -0.22 -12.35 -7.28
C ALA A 54 -1.48 -11.61 -7.76
N ARG A 55 -2.51 -11.48 -6.90
CA ARG A 55 -3.72 -10.73 -7.23
C ARG A 55 -3.49 -9.22 -7.16
N ALA A 56 -2.76 -8.75 -6.15
CA ALA A 56 -2.35 -7.34 -6.05
C ALA A 56 -1.51 -6.93 -7.27
N ALA A 57 -0.53 -7.74 -7.68
CA ALA A 57 0.30 -7.49 -8.87
C ALA A 57 -0.55 -7.32 -10.14
N ARG A 58 -1.52 -8.21 -10.38
CA ARG A 58 -2.43 -8.08 -11.53
C ARG A 58 -3.27 -6.80 -11.49
N VAL A 59 -3.72 -6.38 -10.31
CA VAL A 59 -4.48 -5.12 -10.17
C VAL A 59 -3.56 -3.93 -10.41
N THR A 60 -2.34 -3.94 -9.88
CA THR A 60 -1.31 -2.93 -10.13
C THR A 60 -1.02 -2.77 -11.62
N ASP A 61 -0.85 -3.88 -12.36
CA ASP A 61 -0.62 -3.85 -13.81
C ASP A 61 -1.79 -3.22 -14.57
N LEU A 62 -3.03 -3.54 -14.17
CA LEU A 62 -4.23 -2.95 -14.76
C LEU A 62 -4.35 -1.45 -14.47
N VAL A 63 -4.06 -1.04 -13.24
CA VAL A 63 -4.07 0.37 -12.85
C VAL A 63 -2.99 1.15 -13.59
N LEU A 64 -1.78 0.60 -13.71
CA LEU A 64 -0.71 1.21 -14.50
C LEU A 64 -1.12 1.37 -15.96
N LYS A 65 -1.74 0.34 -16.54
CA LYS A 65 -2.18 0.37 -17.94
C LYS A 65 -3.26 1.42 -18.21
N GLU A 66 -4.22 1.58 -17.30
CA GLU A 66 -5.38 2.45 -17.51
C GLU A 66 -5.14 3.90 -17.04
N TYR A 67 -4.48 4.07 -15.89
CA TYR A 67 -4.34 5.36 -15.20
C TYR A 67 -2.88 5.84 -15.10
N GLY A 68 -1.91 5.06 -15.58
CA GLY A 68 -0.49 5.41 -15.54
C GLY A 68 0.09 5.44 -14.12
N SER A 69 1.22 6.14 -13.97
CA SER A 69 1.91 6.33 -12.68
C SER A 69 1.04 7.03 -11.63
N ASP A 70 0.15 7.93 -12.06
CA ASP A 70 -0.73 8.68 -11.16
C ASP A 70 -1.74 7.74 -10.49
N GLY A 71 -2.28 6.78 -11.26
CA GLY A 71 -3.11 5.71 -10.72
C GLY A 71 -2.36 4.86 -9.69
N LEU A 72 -1.10 4.50 -9.98
CA LEU A 72 -0.27 3.74 -9.03
C LEU A 72 0.05 4.54 -7.76
N ARG A 73 0.32 5.85 -7.89
CA ARG A 73 0.55 6.74 -6.75
C ARG A 73 -0.67 6.74 -5.84
N LEU A 74 -1.87 6.93 -6.40
CA LEU A 74 -3.11 6.92 -5.61
C LEU A 74 -3.48 5.54 -5.07
N LEU A 75 -3.20 4.47 -5.80
CA LEU A 75 -3.42 3.10 -5.31
C LEU A 75 -2.53 2.86 -4.09
N SER A 76 -1.26 3.25 -4.17
CA SER A 76 -0.30 3.11 -3.07
C SER A 76 -0.69 3.96 -1.86
N VAL A 77 -1.10 5.21 -2.08
CA VAL A 77 -1.60 6.10 -1.02
C VAL A 77 -2.83 5.50 -0.36
N ASN A 78 -3.85 5.08 -1.11
CA ASN A 78 -5.06 4.48 -0.55
C ASN A 78 -4.78 3.21 0.24
N LEU A 79 -3.93 2.32 -0.28
CA LEU A 79 -3.54 1.09 0.41
C LEU A 79 -2.81 1.39 1.72
N ALA A 80 -1.86 2.33 1.72
CA ALA A 80 -1.12 2.73 2.91
C ALA A 80 -2.06 3.38 3.95
N THR A 81 -2.92 4.31 3.54
CA THR A 81 -3.89 4.96 4.42
C THR A 81 -4.81 3.94 5.08
N LEU A 82 -5.40 3.02 4.29
CA LEU A 82 -6.30 2.00 4.84
C LEU A 82 -5.57 1.01 5.74
N ALA A 83 -4.36 0.58 5.38
CA ALA A 83 -3.55 -0.29 6.22
C ALA A 83 -3.26 0.37 7.59
N THR A 84 -2.78 1.61 7.60
CA THR A 84 -2.48 2.36 8.84
C THR A 84 -3.72 2.50 9.72
N VAL A 85 -4.84 2.96 9.17
CA VAL A 85 -6.10 3.12 9.93
C VAL A 85 -6.58 1.78 10.50
N HIS A 86 -6.47 0.70 9.73
CA HIS A 86 -6.88 -0.62 10.21
C HIS A 86 -5.94 -1.18 11.28
N ILE A 87 -4.64 -0.93 11.21
CA ILE A 87 -3.68 -1.29 12.26
C ILE A 87 -4.01 -0.53 13.55
N GLU A 88 -4.26 0.77 13.47
CA GLU A 88 -4.63 1.59 14.62
C GLU A 88 -5.96 1.14 15.25
N HIS A 89 -6.98 0.93 14.43
CA HIS A 89 -8.25 0.39 14.91
C HIS A 89 -8.07 -1.00 15.56
N ASN A 90 -7.24 -1.87 14.98
CA ASN A 90 -6.97 -3.18 15.55
C ASN A 90 -6.26 -3.06 16.91
N ALA A 91 -5.28 -2.16 17.05
CA ALA A 91 -4.61 -1.89 18.32
C ALA A 91 -5.60 -1.46 19.41
N VAL A 92 -6.51 -0.53 19.08
CA VAL A 92 -7.56 -0.07 20.00
C VAL A 92 -8.50 -1.21 20.38
N LEU A 93 -9.00 -1.97 19.41
CA LEU A 93 -9.98 -3.05 19.63
C LEU A 93 -9.40 -4.21 20.43
N THR A 94 -8.15 -4.58 20.16
CA THR A 94 -7.46 -5.70 20.84
C THR A 94 -6.72 -5.26 22.09
N ARG A 95 -6.67 -3.96 22.38
CA ARG A 95 -5.89 -3.36 23.48
C ARG A 95 -4.41 -3.73 23.45
N ARG A 96 -3.87 -3.87 22.24
CA ARG A 96 -2.46 -4.18 22.00
C ARG A 96 -1.72 -2.88 21.65
N PRO A 97 -0.45 -2.74 22.05
CA PRO A 97 0.33 -1.59 21.63
C PRO A 97 0.66 -1.69 20.13
N LEU A 98 0.72 -0.54 19.44
CA LEU A 98 0.94 -0.45 17.99
C LEU A 98 2.18 -1.21 17.52
N HIS A 99 3.31 -1.07 18.24
CA HIS A 99 4.56 -1.74 17.88
C HIS A 99 4.40 -3.26 17.80
N SER A 100 3.58 -3.86 18.67
CA SER A 100 3.38 -5.31 18.65
C SER A 100 2.65 -5.79 17.39
N LEU A 101 1.74 -4.99 16.82
CA LEU A 101 1.09 -5.32 15.54
C LEU A 101 2.05 -5.11 14.36
N LEU A 102 2.91 -4.09 14.42
CA LEU A 102 3.92 -3.85 13.41
C LEU A 102 4.99 -4.97 13.40
N ASP A 103 5.38 -5.48 14.56
CA ASP A 103 6.29 -6.61 14.70
C ASP A 103 5.71 -7.88 14.06
N GLU A 104 4.41 -8.14 14.21
CA GLU A 104 3.70 -9.25 13.55
C GLU A 104 3.65 -9.11 12.02
N LEU A 105 3.46 -7.89 11.52
CA LEU A 105 3.53 -7.63 10.07
C LEU A 105 4.94 -7.86 9.54
N ALA A 106 5.97 -7.41 10.27
CA ALA A 106 7.36 -7.64 9.92
C ALA A 106 7.69 -9.15 9.90
N GLN A 107 7.16 -9.92 10.85
CA GLN A 107 7.29 -11.38 10.84
C GLN A 107 6.57 -12.00 9.64
N THR A 108 5.31 -11.63 9.38
CA THR A 108 4.53 -12.14 8.24
C THR A 108 5.27 -11.89 6.92
N GLN A 109 5.88 -10.72 6.76
CA GLN A 109 6.67 -10.38 5.57
C GLN A 109 7.86 -11.32 5.35
N GLN A 110 8.54 -11.76 6.43
CA GLN A 110 9.65 -12.71 6.35
C GLN A 110 9.20 -14.11 5.93
N GLU A 111 7.93 -14.43 6.16
CA GLU A 111 7.33 -15.74 5.84
C GLU A 111 6.86 -15.82 4.38
N ILE A 112 6.68 -14.69 3.68
CA ILE A 112 6.29 -14.66 2.26
C ILE A 112 7.48 -15.10 1.37
N PRO A 113 7.41 -16.28 0.71
CA PRO A 113 8.56 -16.89 0.03
C PRO A 113 9.10 -16.09 -1.15
N GLU A 114 8.26 -15.30 -1.85
CA GLU A 114 8.64 -14.65 -3.12
C GLU A 114 9.54 -13.40 -2.96
N PHE A 115 9.77 -12.91 -1.74
CA PHE A 115 10.75 -11.84 -1.47
C PHE A 115 12.12 -12.36 -1.02
N ARG A 116 12.25 -13.66 -0.75
CA ARG A 116 13.54 -14.32 -0.63
C ARG A 116 14.05 -14.62 -2.04
N ARG A 117 14.40 -13.58 -2.79
CA ARG A 117 15.30 -13.79 -3.93
C ARG A 117 16.58 -14.37 -3.35
N ASP A 118 16.90 -15.56 -3.81
CA ASP A 118 18.24 -16.12 -3.81
C ASP A 118 19.22 -15.02 -4.26
N THR A 119 19.84 -14.36 -3.28
CA THR A 119 21.05 -13.55 -3.47
C THR A 119 22.31 -14.37 -3.22
N ASP A 120 22.17 -15.69 -3.13
CA ASP A 120 23.28 -16.65 -3.12
C ASP A 120 23.10 -17.58 -4.33
N ASP A 121 23.62 -17.17 -5.49
CA ASP A 121 24.25 -18.02 -6.51
C ASP A 121 25.03 -17.15 -7.52
#